data_AF-A0A660NJW7-F1
#
_entry.id   AF-A0A660NJW7-F1
#
_cell.length_a   1.000
_cell.length_b   1.000
_cell.length_c   1.000
_cell.angle_alpha   90.00
_cell.angle_beta   90.00
_cell.angle_gamma   90.00
#
_symmetry.space_group_name_H-M   'P 1'
#
loop_
_entity.id
_entity.type
_entity.pdbx_description
1 polymer ?
#
loop_
_entity_poly.entity_id
_entity_poly.type
_entity_poly.pdbx_seq_one_letter_code
_entity_poly.pdbx_strand_id
1 'polypeptide(L)'
;NSWGASDDGLFNAPTDGATHAKTIRNGLDNGRNKLGSIFTFAAGNGAEYGDYSVLDGNASVLGALPVCATDASGKRAAYSEPGPNLLVCAPSSGTGQKTASNLPSVSTTGLQNAYSDEFSGTSAATPMISGVVALMLQANPNLSWRDVRLILAKTARQVNSSSAGWTSYEGYHFNHEYGFGVADAAAAVAQARTWQSVGGSQTMKQCGPYNVTANTGIPEVNPVTDSQLANPFQNPASLNQPVTDGITSSVSPSTCTLNHIEHIDVTVTATNAAGTGDHPNPGDLQMTLTSPSGQTSTLTVPHQCYYVTNSTRTPVNACSGLKNFTFGLSRHMEEPVVATSGSSTWTLGVADRRAGNTGRLGNWSITFYGR
;
A
#
# COMPACT_ATOMS: atom_id res chain seq x y z
N ASN A 1 10.76 -8.92 6.10
CA ASN A 1 9.63 -9.68 6.65
C ASN A 1 8.83 -10.24 5.50
N SER A 2 8.93 -11.53 5.24
CA SER A 2 8.21 -12.20 4.14
C SER A 2 7.02 -12.98 4.70
N TRP A 3 6.20 -12.27 5.48
CA TRP A 3 5.01 -12.75 6.18
C TRP A 3 4.06 -11.57 6.37
N GLY A 4 2.79 -11.87 6.62
CA GLY A 4 1.72 -10.90 6.76
C GLY A 4 0.43 -11.61 7.17
N ALA A 5 -0.70 -10.97 6.90
CA ALA A 5 -1.99 -11.64 6.92
C ALA A 5 -2.05 -12.76 5.86
N SER A 6 -3.12 -13.55 5.87
CA SER A 6 -3.41 -14.41 4.72
C SER A 6 -3.72 -13.55 3.51
N ASP A 7 -3.14 -13.89 2.36
CA ASP A 7 -3.33 -13.18 1.10
C ASP A 7 -4.73 -13.49 0.51
N ASP A 8 -5.81 -13.24 1.25
CA ASP A 8 -7.15 -13.76 1.03
C ASP A 8 -8.21 -12.72 0.62
N GLY A 9 -7.81 -11.47 0.45
CA GLY A 9 -8.69 -10.35 0.11
C GLY A 9 -9.48 -9.78 1.30
N LEU A 10 -9.43 -10.39 2.48
CA LEU A 10 -10.11 -9.83 3.64
C LEU A 10 -9.40 -8.56 4.14
N PHE A 11 -10.16 -7.69 4.82
CA PHE A 11 -9.61 -6.52 5.48
C PHE A 11 -8.92 -6.95 6.78
N ASN A 12 -7.68 -7.41 6.65
CA ASN A 12 -6.93 -8.08 7.70
C ASN A 12 -6.16 -7.09 8.59
N ALA A 13 -6.82 -6.60 9.63
CA ALA A 13 -6.13 -5.90 10.71
C ALA A 13 -5.30 -6.89 11.54
N PRO A 14 -4.11 -6.52 12.06
CA PRO A 14 -3.36 -7.39 12.95
C PRO A 14 -4.20 -7.74 14.19
N THR A 15 -4.13 -8.99 14.64
CA THR A 15 -4.91 -9.50 15.79
C THR A 15 -4.81 -8.59 17.02
N ASP A 16 -3.62 -8.02 17.25
CA ASP A 16 -3.41 -6.90 18.16
C ASP A 16 -2.70 -5.76 17.42
N GLY A 17 -3.49 -4.96 16.70
CA GLY A 17 -2.99 -3.81 15.95
C GLY A 17 -2.26 -2.77 16.80
N ALA A 18 -2.68 -2.59 18.07
CA ALA A 18 -2.04 -1.63 18.97
C ALA A 18 -0.63 -2.08 19.36
N THR A 19 -0.46 -3.36 19.70
CA THR A 19 0.85 -3.93 20.01
C THR A 19 1.74 -3.99 18.77
N HIS A 20 1.20 -4.36 17.60
CA HIS A 20 1.95 -4.35 16.35
C HIS A 20 2.49 -2.95 16.02
N ALA A 21 1.60 -1.94 15.98
CA ALA A 21 1.99 -0.57 15.69
C ALA A 21 2.99 -0.03 16.72
N LYS A 22 2.79 -0.30 18.02
CA LYS A 22 3.71 0.10 19.08
C LYS A 22 5.09 -0.55 18.92
N THR A 23 5.14 -1.82 18.51
CA THR A 23 6.40 -2.56 18.31
C THR A 23 7.19 -1.97 17.15
N ILE A 24 6.54 -1.72 16.02
CA ILE A 24 7.17 -1.06 14.87
C ILE A 24 7.63 0.34 15.26
N ARG A 25 6.77 1.18 15.87
CA ARG A 25 7.13 2.53 16.36
C ARG A 25 8.35 2.51 17.27
N ASN A 26 8.42 1.59 18.23
CA ASN A 26 9.58 1.47 19.12
C ASN A 26 10.88 1.21 18.33
N GLY A 27 10.82 0.38 17.29
CA GLY A 27 11.95 0.17 16.39
C GLY A 27 12.33 1.43 15.59
N LEU A 28 11.35 2.18 15.10
CA LEU A 28 11.58 3.46 14.39
C LEU A 28 12.21 4.51 15.32
N ASP A 29 11.77 4.58 16.57
CA ASP A 29 12.18 5.61 17.53
C ASP A 29 13.54 5.31 18.19
N ASN A 30 13.81 4.04 18.49
CA ASN A 30 14.95 3.65 19.32
C ASN A 30 16.01 2.82 18.58
N GLY A 31 15.67 2.22 17.44
CA GLY A 31 16.60 1.42 16.65
C GLY A 31 17.79 2.24 16.14
N ARG A 32 18.93 1.58 15.91
CA ARG A 32 20.12 2.17 15.27
C ARG A 32 20.52 3.53 15.87
N ASN A 33 20.65 3.63 17.20
CA ASN A 33 20.97 4.88 17.90
C ASN A 33 20.00 6.05 17.57
N LYS A 34 18.69 5.75 17.52
CA LYS A 34 17.59 6.68 17.15
C LYS A 34 17.54 7.10 15.67
N LEU A 35 18.37 6.50 14.80
CA LEU A 35 18.17 6.59 13.35
C LEU A 35 16.95 5.77 12.90
N GLY A 36 16.57 4.78 13.71
CA GLY A 36 15.44 3.90 13.50
C GLY A 36 15.78 2.64 12.70
N SER A 37 15.17 1.54 13.12
CA SER A 37 15.18 0.27 12.39
C SER A 37 14.41 0.40 11.06
N ILE A 38 14.83 -0.36 10.06
CA ILE A 38 14.24 -0.36 8.73
C ILE A 38 13.51 -1.68 8.53
N PHE A 39 12.20 -1.62 8.28
CA PHE A 39 11.33 -2.80 8.23
C PHE A 39 10.79 -3.04 6.83
N THR A 40 11.47 -3.87 6.04
CA THR A 40 10.96 -4.33 4.74
C THR A 40 9.89 -5.40 4.94
N PHE A 41 8.79 -5.30 4.20
CA PHE A 41 7.68 -6.27 4.19
C PHE A 41 7.37 -6.70 2.76
N ALA A 42 7.10 -7.98 2.56
CA ALA A 42 6.51 -8.44 1.32
C ALA A 42 5.11 -7.84 1.18
N ALA A 43 4.79 -7.33 -0.01
CA ALA A 43 3.50 -6.69 -0.24
C ALA A 43 2.32 -7.66 -0.32
N GLY A 44 2.56 -8.96 -0.52
CA GLY A 44 1.54 -10.00 -0.67
C GLY A 44 1.59 -10.72 -2.03
N ASN A 45 0.92 -11.87 -2.14
CA ASN A 45 0.88 -12.74 -3.32
C ASN A 45 -0.54 -13.13 -3.75
N GLY A 46 -1.57 -12.41 -3.32
CA GLY A 46 -2.99 -12.69 -3.52
C GLY A 46 -3.65 -11.98 -4.69
N ALA A 47 -2.92 -11.24 -5.53
CA ALA A 47 -3.53 -10.37 -6.55
C ALA A 47 -4.43 -11.11 -7.57
N GLU A 48 -4.07 -12.34 -7.92
CA GLU A 48 -4.85 -13.20 -8.84
C GLU A 48 -6.21 -13.62 -8.24
N TYR A 49 -6.40 -13.36 -6.95
CA TYR A 49 -7.61 -13.63 -6.18
C TYR A 49 -8.23 -12.34 -5.64
N GLY A 50 -7.91 -11.20 -6.25
CA GLY A 50 -8.46 -9.90 -5.90
C GLY A 50 -7.92 -9.28 -4.62
N ASP A 51 -6.87 -9.86 -4.01
CA ASP A 51 -6.24 -9.24 -2.85
C ASP A 51 -5.43 -8.00 -3.21
N TYR A 52 -5.31 -7.09 -2.26
CA TYR A 52 -4.76 -5.77 -2.43
C TYR A 52 -3.88 -5.42 -1.24
N SER A 53 -2.65 -4.96 -1.48
CA SER A 53 -1.59 -4.94 -0.46
C SER A 53 -1.92 -4.08 0.76
N VAL A 54 -2.78 -3.07 0.61
CA VAL A 54 -3.20 -2.20 1.71
C VAL A 54 -4.28 -2.83 2.61
N LEU A 55 -4.82 -4.00 2.24
CA LEU A 55 -5.74 -4.79 3.06
C LEU A 55 -5.01 -5.60 4.14
N ASP A 56 -3.68 -5.73 4.06
CA ASP A 56 -2.85 -6.21 5.15
C ASP A 56 -2.36 -5.05 6.04
N GLY A 57 -2.93 -4.94 7.24
CA GLY A 57 -2.53 -3.96 8.23
C GLY A 57 -1.12 -4.17 8.79
N ASN A 58 -0.50 -5.34 8.60
CA ASN A 58 0.88 -5.59 9.01
C ASN A 58 1.86 -4.88 8.08
N ALA A 59 1.63 -4.97 6.77
CA ALA A 59 2.48 -4.38 5.74
C ALA A 59 2.19 -2.89 5.54
N SER A 60 0.98 -2.40 5.81
CA SER A 60 0.62 -0.99 5.59
C SER A 60 0.89 -0.04 6.77
N VAL A 61 1.35 -0.54 7.92
CA VAL A 61 1.63 0.30 9.10
C VAL A 61 2.72 1.36 8.86
N LEU A 62 2.61 2.53 9.51
CA LEU A 62 3.64 3.58 9.49
C LEU A 62 5.05 2.99 9.76
N GLY A 63 6.01 3.32 8.89
CA GLY A 63 7.38 2.84 8.96
C GLY A 63 7.66 1.56 8.16
N ALA A 64 6.64 0.77 7.81
CA ALA A 64 6.81 -0.38 6.94
C ALA A 64 7.23 0.03 5.52
N LEU A 65 7.98 -0.85 4.86
CA LEU A 65 8.44 -0.75 3.48
C LEU A 65 7.82 -1.91 2.67
N PRO A 66 6.59 -1.77 2.13
CA PRO A 66 5.97 -2.83 1.34
C PRO A 66 6.67 -2.96 -0.01
N VAL A 67 7.09 -4.19 -0.32
CA VAL A 67 7.87 -4.53 -1.51
C VAL A 67 7.03 -5.38 -2.47
N CYS A 68 6.76 -4.81 -3.65
CA CYS A 68 6.12 -5.51 -4.77
C CYS A 68 7.13 -6.31 -5.61
N ALA A 69 6.61 -7.17 -6.48
CA ALA A 69 7.40 -8.04 -7.33
C ALA A 69 7.16 -7.76 -8.81
N THR A 70 8.24 -7.71 -9.58
CA THR A 70 8.19 -7.70 -11.05
C THR A 70 8.87 -8.94 -11.61
N ASP A 71 8.45 -9.38 -12.78
CA ASP A 71 9.20 -10.37 -13.55
C ASP A 71 10.50 -9.78 -14.14
N ALA A 72 11.32 -10.63 -14.77
CA ALA A 72 12.57 -10.22 -15.40
C ALA A 72 12.40 -9.25 -16.59
N SER A 73 11.19 -9.12 -17.14
CA SER A 73 10.85 -8.14 -18.18
C SER A 73 10.44 -6.77 -17.61
N GLY A 74 10.36 -6.65 -16.28
CA GLY A 74 9.92 -5.44 -15.59
C GLY A 74 8.41 -5.25 -15.56
N LYS A 75 7.62 -6.30 -15.82
CA LYS A 75 6.16 -6.29 -15.64
C LYS A 75 5.80 -6.76 -14.24
N ARG A 76 4.68 -6.28 -13.70
CA ARG A 76 4.16 -6.77 -12.41
C ARG A 76 3.98 -8.29 -12.48
N ALA A 77 4.48 -9.01 -11.48
CA ALA A 77 4.24 -10.44 -11.37
C ALA A 77 2.75 -10.70 -11.09
N ALA A 78 2.18 -11.77 -11.66
CA ALA A 78 0.74 -12.01 -11.61
C ALA A 78 0.18 -12.01 -10.17
N TYR A 79 0.90 -12.66 -9.26
CA TYR A 79 0.59 -12.75 -7.83
C TYR A 79 0.81 -11.43 -7.06
N SER A 80 1.67 -10.51 -7.54
CA SER A 80 2.07 -9.33 -6.77
C SER A 80 0.88 -8.39 -6.58
N GLU A 81 0.51 -8.18 -5.32
CA GLU A 81 -0.60 -7.31 -4.96
C GLU A 81 -0.31 -5.84 -5.28
N PRO A 82 -1.20 -5.17 -6.03
CA PRO A 82 -1.13 -3.73 -6.17
C PRO A 82 -1.57 -3.05 -4.86
N GLY A 83 -1.30 -1.76 -4.71
CA GLY A 83 -1.69 -1.01 -3.52
C GLY A 83 -1.19 0.43 -3.48
N PRO A 84 -1.90 1.35 -2.81
CA PRO A 84 -1.42 2.72 -2.55
C PRO A 84 -0.35 2.78 -1.43
N ASN A 85 -0.15 1.66 -0.71
CA ASN A 85 0.83 1.50 0.36
C ASN A 85 2.24 1.16 -0.17
N LEU A 86 2.33 0.57 -1.36
CA LEU A 86 3.58 0.10 -1.96
C LEU A 86 4.65 1.20 -1.98
N LEU A 87 5.89 0.83 -1.63
CA LEU A 87 7.01 1.76 -1.77
C LEU A 87 7.83 1.46 -3.02
N VAL A 88 8.44 0.28 -3.13
CA VAL A 88 9.31 -0.07 -4.27
C VAL A 88 9.16 -1.53 -4.61
N CYS A 89 9.42 -1.90 -5.87
CA CYS A 89 9.49 -3.28 -6.30
C CYS A 89 10.93 -3.78 -6.40
N ALA A 90 11.09 -5.10 -6.40
CA ALA A 90 12.29 -5.79 -6.86
C ALA A 90 11.91 -6.95 -7.80
N PRO A 91 12.86 -7.41 -8.64
CA PRO A 91 12.64 -8.59 -9.47
C PRO A 91 12.30 -9.86 -8.66
N SER A 92 11.48 -10.73 -9.24
CA SER A 92 11.14 -12.07 -8.76
C SER A 92 10.66 -12.92 -9.95
N SER A 93 9.98 -14.04 -9.71
CA SER A 93 9.32 -14.81 -10.78
C SER A 93 8.08 -14.09 -11.32
N GLY A 94 7.63 -14.44 -12.53
CA GLY A 94 6.43 -13.84 -13.12
C GLY A 94 5.10 -14.43 -12.63
N THR A 95 5.02 -15.73 -12.38
CA THR A 95 3.76 -16.44 -12.09
C THR A 95 3.84 -17.37 -10.88
N GLY A 96 4.79 -17.11 -9.97
CA GLY A 96 4.99 -17.94 -8.77
C GLY A 96 5.82 -19.19 -9.04
N GLN A 97 5.93 -19.61 -10.30
CA GLN A 97 6.64 -20.80 -10.76
C GLN A 97 7.67 -20.43 -11.84
N LYS A 98 8.68 -21.29 -12.03
CA LYS A 98 9.62 -21.18 -13.14
C LYS A 98 8.91 -21.61 -14.44
N THR A 99 8.44 -20.64 -15.23
CA THR A 99 7.65 -20.92 -16.43
C THR A 99 8.46 -20.89 -17.72
N ALA A 100 9.51 -20.06 -17.80
CA ALA A 100 10.37 -19.97 -18.98
C ALA A 100 11.79 -19.47 -18.63
N SER A 101 12.80 -19.81 -19.44
CA SER A 101 14.19 -19.41 -19.22
C SER A 101 14.41 -17.89 -19.28
N ASN A 102 13.55 -17.16 -20.02
CA ASN A 102 13.57 -15.71 -20.13
C ASN A 102 12.77 -14.99 -19.03
N LEU A 103 12.02 -15.72 -18.20
CA LEU A 103 11.34 -15.22 -17.01
C LEU A 103 11.76 -16.07 -15.80
N PRO A 104 13.06 -16.06 -15.44
CA PRO A 104 13.57 -16.88 -14.37
C PRO A 104 12.98 -16.46 -13.01
N SER A 105 12.92 -17.44 -12.09
CA SER A 105 12.76 -17.17 -10.67
C SER A 105 14.09 -16.70 -10.06
N VAL A 106 14.10 -16.46 -8.75
CA VAL A 106 15.28 -15.97 -8.03
C VAL A 106 16.21 -17.11 -7.65
N SER A 107 17.47 -17.00 -8.06
CA SER A 107 18.54 -17.91 -7.61
C SER A 107 19.09 -17.49 -6.25
N THR A 108 19.17 -18.44 -5.33
CA THR A 108 19.67 -18.23 -3.96
C THR A 108 20.18 -19.53 -3.34
N THR A 109 20.75 -19.44 -2.14
CA THR A 109 21.10 -20.61 -1.32
C THR A 109 19.83 -21.34 -0.85
N GLY A 110 19.84 -22.67 -0.92
CA GLY A 110 18.80 -23.56 -0.41
C GLY A 110 19.18 -24.20 0.92
N LEU A 111 18.23 -24.93 1.52
CA LEU A 111 18.48 -25.73 2.72
C LEU A 111 19.51 -26.84 2.44
N GLN A 112 20.14 -27.37 3.50
CA GLN A 112 21.05 -28.52 3.41
C GLN A 112 22.23 -28.31 2.43
N ASN A 113 22.83 -27.11 2.45
CA ASN A 113 23.96 -26.74 1.59
C ASN A 113 23.66 -26.88 0.08
N ALA A 114 22.42 -26.61 -0.31
CA ALA A 114 21.98 -26.63 -1.70
C ALA A 114 21.90 -25.21 -2.29
N TYR A 115 21.57 -25.15 -3.58
CA TYR A 115 21.13 -23.94 -4.26
C TYR A 115 19.69 -24.14 -4.75
N SER A 116 18.94 -23.05 -4.88
CA SER A 116 17.62 -23.03 -5.49
C SER A 116 17.60 -21.96 -6.56
N ASP A 117 16.99 -22.26 -7.71
CA ASP A 117 16.67 -21.32 -8.78
C ASP A 117 15.15 -21.15 -8.93
N GLU A 118 14.40 -21.48 -7.89
CA GLU A 118 12.94 -21.50 -7.87
C GLU A 118 12.35 -20.52 -6.84
N PHE A 119 13.17 -19.79 -6.08
CA PHE A 119 12.65 -18.87 -5.06
C PHE A 119 11.86 -17.73 -5.72
N SER A 120 10.70 -17.41 -5.14
CA SER A 120 9.61 -16.73 -5.84
C SER A 120 8.74 -15.94 -4.86
N GLY A 121 7.77 -15.19 -5.40
CA GLY A 121 6.87 -14.35 -4.61
C GLY A 121 7.44 -12.96 -4.32
N THR A 122 6.62 -12.08 -3.75
CA THR A 122 7.08 -10.83 -3.10
C THR A 122 8.03 -11.14 -1.95
N SER A 123 7.93 -12.36 -1.39
CA SER A 123 8.89 -12.95 -0.45
C SER A 123 10.33 -12.99 -0.95
N ALA A 124 10.54 -13.17 -2.26
CA ALA A 124 11.88 -13.16 -2.87
C ALA A 124 12.34 -11.76 -3.29
N ALA A 125 11.41 -10.86 -3.62
CA ALA A 125 11.71 -9.45 -3.90
C ALA A 125 12.16 -8.69 -2.63
N THR A 126 11.48 -8.92 -1.50
CA THR A 126 11.73 -8.25 -0.21
C THR A 126 13.19 -8.29 0.27
N PRO A 127 13.88 -9.46 0.33
CA PRO A 127 15.27 -9.51 0.75
C PRO A 127 16.24 -8.80 -0.21
N MET A 128 15.89 -8.65 -1.50
CA MET A 128 16.71 -7.84 -2.42
C MET A 128 16.70 -6.37 -2.00
N ILE A 129 15.53 -5.84 -1.61
CA ILE A 129 15.42 -4.46 -1.10
C ILE A 129 16.19 -4.30 0.21
N SER A 130 16.14 -5.29 1.12
CA SER A 130 17.00 -5.28 2.32
C SER A 130 18.50 -5.21 1.95
N GLY A 131 18.93 -5.88 0.88
CA GLY A 131 20.29 -5.79 0.35
C GLY A 131 20.62 -4.40 -0.19
N VAL A 132 19.72 -3.77 -0.96
CA VAL A 132 19.89 -2.39 -1.44
C VAL A 132 20.00 -1.42 -0.26
N VAL A 133 19.15 -1.57 0.75
CA VAL A 133 19.22 -0.77 2.00
C VAL A 133 20.56 -0.95 2.69
N ALA A 134 21.09 -2.18 2.78
CA ALA A 134 22.40 -2.43 3.37
C ALA A 134 23.51 -1.67 2.62
N LEU A 135 23.48 -1.63 1.28
CA LEU A 135 24.42 -0.85 0.47
C LEU A 135 24.28 0.66 0.70
N MET A 136 23.04 1.17 0.81
CA MET A 136 22.79 2.58 1.13
C MET A 136 23.37 2.94 2.51
N LEU A 137 23.16 2.10 3.52
CA LEU A 137 23.67 2.31 4.87
C LEU A 137 25.20 2.14 4.95
N GLN A 138 25.79 1.28 4.13
CA GLN A 138 27.24 1.19 4.00
C GLN A 138 27.82 2.51 3.45
N ALA A 139 27.16 3.10 2.45
CA ALA A 139 27.58 4.36 1.85
C ALA A 139 27.35 5.57 2.78
N ASN A 140 26.29 5.54 3.59
CA ASN A 140 25.99 6.54 4.59
C ASN A 140 25.31 5.93 5.82
N PRO A 141 26.05 5.64 6.91
CA PRO A 141 25.49 4.98 8.09
C PRO A 141 24.57 5.89 8.91
N ASN A 142 24.55 7.20 8.63
CA ASN A 142 23.76 8.20 9.36
C ASN A 142 22.35 8.39 8.79
N LEU A 143 21.96 7.65 7.74
CA LEU A 143 20.60 7.71 7.22
C LEU A 143 19.60 7.16 8.23
N SER A 144 18.53 7.93 8.44
CA SER A 144 17.37 7.49 9.23
C SER A 144 16.48 6.53 8.43
N TRP A 145 15.55 5.87 9.11
CA TRP A 145 14.53 5.04 8.45
C TRP A 145 13.68 5.85 7.45
N ARG A 146 13.44 7.15 7.73
CA ARG A 146 12.72 8.08 6.86
C ARG A 146 13.54 8.39 5.62
N ASP A 147 14.82 8.71 5.79
CA ASP A 147 15.74 8.98 4.67
C ASP A 147 15.80 7.82 3.69
N VAL A 148 15.91 6.59 4.19
CA VAL A 148 15.97 5.40 3.34
C VAL A 148 14.72 5.25 2.48
N ARG A 149 13.53 5.45 3.06
CA ARG A 149 12.27 5.40 2.31
C ARG A 149 12.23 6.47 1.21
N LEU A 150 12.58 7.70 1.55
CA LEU A 150 12.57 8.83 0.61
C LEU A 150 13.56 8.64 -0.54
N ILE A 151 14.77 8.14 -0.26
CA ILE A 151 15.77 7.86 -1.29
C ILE A 151 15.29 6.74 -2.21
N LEU A 152 14.78 5.63 -1.65
CA LEU A 152 14.26 4.51 -2.45
C LEU A 152 13.14 4.98 -3.38
N ALA A 153 12.18 5.74 -2.86
CA ALA A 153 11.08 6.28 -3.65
C ALA A 153 11.57 7.25 -4.75
N LYS A 154 12.49 8.16 -4.43
CA LYS A 154 13.01 9.16 -5.38
C LYS A 154 13.83 8.55 -6.51
N THR A 155 14.55 7.47 -6.21
CA THR A 155 15.56 6.88 -7.14
C THR A 155 15.06 5.63 -7.84
N ALA A 156 13.91 5.09 -7.44
CA ALA A 156 13.32 3.95 -8.12
C ALA A 156 13.02 4.25 -9.59
N ARG A 157 13.19 3.23 -10.42
CA ARG A 157 13.05 3.32 -11.87
C ARG A 157 11.64 2.96 -12.28
N GLN A 158 11.03 3.81 -13.11
CA GLN A 158 9.80 3.46 -13.82
C GLN A 158 10.08 2.24 -14.71
N VAL A 159 9.32 1.18 -14.47
CA VAL A 159 9.28 -0.01 -15.32
C VAL A 159 7.91 -0.11 -15.94
N ASN A 160 7.81 -0.80 -17.08
CA ASN A 160 6.58 -0.86 -17.85
C ASN A 160 5.95 0.54 -17.97
N SER A 161 6.72 1.52 -18.46
CA SER A 161 6.34 2.94 -18.46
C SER A 161 5.10 3.25 -19.30
N SER A 162 4.70 2.32 -20.17
CA SER A 162 3.42 2.35 -20.89
C SER A 162 2.22 1.86 -20.06
N SER A 163 2.43 1.31 -18.86
CA SER A 163 1.32 0.93 -17.98
C SER A 163 0.52 2.18 -17.63
N ALA A 164 -0.80 2.09 -17.80
CA ALA A 164 -1.67 3.17 -17.36
C ALA A 164 -1.60 3.32 -15.84
N GLY A 165 -1.76 4.54 -15.33
CA GLY A 165 -1.74 4.83 -13.90
C GLY A 165 -0.42 5.33 -13.33
N TRP A 166 0.64 5.47 -14.13
CA TRP A 166 1.79 6.28 -13.71
C TRP A 166 1.37 7.74 -13.54
N THR A 167 1.63 8.29 -12.36
CA THR A 167 1.48 9.71 -12.04
C THR A 167 2.77 10.23 -11.41
N SER A 168 2.92 11.55 -11.26
CA SER A 168 4.10 12.11 -10.60
C SER A 168 3.77 13.37 -9.82
N TYR A 169 4.49 13.59 -8.72
CA TYR A 169 4.46 14.79 -7.92
C TYR A 169 5.88 15.14 -7.48
N GLU A 170 6.37 16.35 -7.79
CA GLU A 170 7.70 16.84 -7.38
C GLU A 170 8.86 15.86 -7.66
N GLY A 171 8.81 15.16 -8.80
CA GLY A 171 9.82 14.18 -9.21
C GLY A 171 9.69 12.78 -8.57
N TYR A 172 8.67 12.56 -7.75
CA TYR A 172 8.29 11.24 -7.24
C TYR A 172 7.18 10.69 -8.12
N HIS A 173 7.44 9.56 -8.76
CA HIS A 173 6.47 8.90 -9.61
C HIS A 173 5.81 7.74 -8.88
N PHE A 174 4.55 7.47 -9.18
CA PHE A 174 3.81 6.42 -8.49
C PHE A 174 2.85 5.70 -9.43
N ASN A 175 2.74 4.38 -9.26
CA ASN A 175 1.71 3.54 -9.86
C ASN A 175 1.31 2.46 -8.84
N HIS A 176 0.01 2.21 -8.65
CA HIS A 176 -0.48 1.20 -7.70
C HIS A 176 0.02 -0.22 -7.98
N GLU A 177 0.46 -0.54 -9.19
CA GLU A 177 1.08 -1.83 -9.53
C GLU A 177 2.57 -1.91 -9.16
N TYR A 178 3.25 -0.76 -9.04
CA TYR A 178 4.71 -0.69 -8.96
C TYR A 178 5.23 0.14 -7.78
N GLY A 179 4.37 0.72 -6.96
CA GLY A 179 4.75 1.76 -6.00
C GLY A 179 5.45 2.92 -6.71
N PHE A 180 6.60 3.34 -6.17
CA PHE A 180 7.51 4.29 -6.81
C PHE A 180 8.42 3.64 -7.87
N GLY A 181 8.19 2.38 -8.27
CA GLY A 181 8.97 1.67 -9.29
C GLY A 181 9.94 0.63 -8.73
N VAL A 182 10.78 0.06 -9.60
CA VAL A 182 11.78 -0.94 -9.21
C VAL A 182 13.01 -0.25 -8.62
N ALA A 183 13.49 -0.70 -7.48
CA ALA A 183 14.67 -0.13 -6.83
C ALA A 183 15.91 -0.16 -7.75
N ASP A 184 16.55 0.99 -7.92
CA ASP A 184 17.85 1.11 -8.59
C ASP A 184 18.94 1.24 -7.53
N ALA A 185 19.69 0.16 -7.31
CA ALA A 185 20.70 0.12 -6.26
C ALA A 185 21.80 1.16 -6.47
N ALA A 186 22.21 1.40 -7.72
CA ALA A 186 23.28 2.35 -8.03
C ALA A 186 22.82 3.78 -7.76
N ALA A 187 21.62 4.14 -8.22
CA ALA A 187 21.04 5.46 -7.99
C ALA A 187 20.76 5.70 -6.50
N ALA A 188 20.21 4.71 -5.79
CA ALA A 188 19.94 4.81 -4.35
C ALA A 188 21.22 5.00 -3.54
N VAL A 189 22.30 4.26 -3.84
CA VAL A 189 23.61 4.41 -3.19
C VAL A 189 24.26 5.75 -3.53
N ALA A 190 24.18 6.20 -4.78
CA ALA A 190 24.71 7.49 -5.18
C ALA A 190 23.99 8.63 -4.43
N GLN A 191 22.66 8.57 -4.35
CA GLN A 191 21.86 9.55 -3.63
C GLN A 191 22.11 9.50 -2.12
N ALA A 192 22.31 8.33 -1.53
CA ALA A 192 22.63 8.15 -0.11
C ALA A 192 23.89 8.90 0.34
N ARG A 193 24.93 8.96 -0.52
CA ARG A 193 26.21 9.63 -0.20
C ARG A 193 26.08 11.15 -0.02
N THR A 194 25.14 11.76 -0.72
CA THR A 194 24.94 13.22 -0.74
C THR A 194 23.62 13.66 -0.11
N TRP A 195 22.85 12.71 0.44
CA TRP A 195 21.54 12.97 1.02
C TRP A 195 21.63 13.89 2.24
N GLN A 196 20.82 14.94 2.23
CA GLN A 196 20.59 15.76 3.41
C GLN A 196 19.46 15.13 4.22
N SER A 197 19.80 14.63 5.41
CA SER A 197 18.84 13.91 6.24
C SER A 197 17.64 14.77 6.62
N VAL A 198 16.44 14.18 6.55
CA VAL A 198 15.19 14.77 7.06
C VAL A 198 14.99 14.49 8.56
N GLY A 199 15.96 13.84 9.20
CA GLY A 199 15.95 13.41 10.59
C GLY A 199 15.22 12.08 10.84
N GLY A 200 15.34 11.57 12.06
CA GLY A 200 14.65 10.34 12.52
C GLY A 200 13.22 10.60 12.97
N SER A 201 12.67 9.73 13.82
CA SER A 201 11.31 9.88 14.34
C SER A 201 11.09 11.17 15.15
N GLN A 202 12.12 11.65 15.87
CA GLN A 202 12.01 12.83 16.72
C GLN A 202 11.66 14.14 15.99
N THR A 203 11.90 14.19 14.67
CA THR A 203 11.63 15.36 13.82
C THR A 203 10.39 15.17 12.95
N MET A 204 9.80 13.97 12.95
CA MET A 204 8.59 13.67 12.20
C MET A 204 7.41 14.37 12.87
N LYS A 205 6.63 15.11 12.07
CA LYS A 205 5.42 15.79 12.53
C LYS A 205 4.20 14.95 12.18
N GLN A 206 3.13 15.18 12.94
CA GLN A 206 1.83 14.54 12.75
C GLN A 206 0.74 15.61 12.71
N CYS A 207 -0.21 15.47 11.78
CA CYS A 207 -1.46 16.22 11.76
C CYS A 207 -2.65 15.25 11.83
N GLY A 208 -3.63 15.56 12.68
CA GLY A 208 -4.77 14.69 12.92
C GLY A 208 -4.58 13.72 14.09
N PRO A 209 -5.51 12.76 14.29
CA PRO A 209 -6.56 12.38 13.33
C PRO A 209 -7.61 13.47 13.13
N TYR A 210 -7.97 13.71 11.88
CA TYR A 210 -9.18 14.48 11.51
C TYR A 210 -10.34 13.51 11.42
N ASN A 211 -11.23 13.52 12.41
CA ASN A 211 -12.34 12.58 12.52
C ASN A 211 -13.59 13.12 11.82
N VAL A 212 -14.28 12.23 11.09
CA VAL A 212 -15.54 12.51 10.42
C VAL A 212 -16.54 11.41 10.74
N THR A 213 -17.73 11.81 11.16
CA THR A 213 -18.90 10.92 11.24
C THR A 213 -19.75 11.18 10.02
N ALA A 214 -19.57 10.37 8.97
CA ALA A 214 -20.36 10.52 7.75
C ALA A 214 -21.78 10.00 7.96
N ASN A 215 -21.91 8.80 8.55
CA ASN A 215 -23.17 8.09 8.80
C ASN A 215 -24.16 8.20 7.61
N THR A 216 -23.67 7.97 6.40
CA THR A 216 -24.42 8.16 5.15
C THR A 216 -24.55 6.85 4.41
N GLY A 217 -25.73 6.55 3.88
CA GLY A 217 -25.96 5.34 3.10
C GLY A 217 -25.10 5.33 1.83
N ILE A 218 -24.49 4.18 1.55
CA ILE A 218 -23.67 4.00 0.34
C ILE A 218 -24.61 3.52 -0.77
N PRO A 219 -24.67 4.21 -1.92
CA PRO A 219 -25.53 3.80 -3.02
C PRO A 219 -24.91 2.62 -3.78
N GLU A 220 -25.76 1.67 -4.18
CA GLU A 220 -25.43 0.57 -5.09
C GLU A 220 -25.53 1.09 -6.54
N VAL A 221 -24.38 1.32 -7.18
CA VAL A 221 -24.30 2.04 -8.47
C VAL A 221 -23.28 1.43 -9.40
N ASN A 222 -23.66 1.32 -10.68
CA ASN A 222 -22.86 0.71 -11.75
C ASN A 222 -22.25 -0.64 -11.32
N PRO A 223 -23.08 -1.68 -11.03
CA PRO A 223 -22.58 -2.94 -10.52
C PRO A 223 -21.55 -3.60 -11.44
N VAL A 224 -20.52 -4.22 -10.87
CA VAL A 224 -19.51 -4.97 -11.61
C VAL A 224 -19.87 -6.44 -11.78
N THR A 225 -19.42 -7.02 -12.88
CA THR A 225 -19.62 -8.45 -13.20
C THR A 225 -18.77 -9.36 -12.31
N ASP A 226 -19.16 -10.63 -12.18
CA ASP A 226 -18.35 -11.63 -11.45
C ASP A 226 -16.93 -11.80 -12.06
N SER A 227 -16.79 -11.64 -13.37
CA SER A 227 -15.49 -11.66 -14.04
C SER A 227 -14.59 -10.50 -13.60
N GLN A 228 -15.17 -9.33 -13.31
CA GLN A 228 -14.43 -8.18 -12.80
C GLN A 228 -14.06 -8.38 -11.33
N LEU A 229 -14.93 -9.00 -10.52
CA LEU A 229 -14.59 -9.35 -9.13
C LEU A 229 -13.45 -10.36 -9.04
N ALA A 230 -13.43 -11.36 -9.94
CA ALA A 230 -12.40 -12.38 -9.99
C ALA A 230 -11.05 -11.84 -10.50
N ASN A 231 -11.05 -10.70 -11.20
CA ASN A 231 -9.83 -10.06 -11.70
C ASN A 231 -9.98 -8.53 -11.65
N PRO A 232 -9.91 -7.94 -10.45
CA PRO A 232 -10.28 -6.53 -10.26
C PRO A 232 -9.21 -5.56 -10.75
N PHE A 233 -8.02 -6.04 -11.11
CA PHE A 233 -6.87 -5.23 -11.52
C PHE A 233 -6.60 -5.23 -13.04
N GLN A 234 -7.55 -5.69 -13.86
CA GLN A 234 -7.38 -5.71 -15.33
C GLN A 234 -7.15 -4.34 -15.96
N ASN A 235 -7.65 -3.27 -15.33
CA ASN A 235 -7.48 -1.91 -15.79
C ASN A 235 -6.69 -1.08 -14.77
N PRO A 236 -5.34 -1.07 -14.83
CA PRO A 236 -4.52 -0.29 -13.91
C PRO A 236 -4.83 1.21 -13.88
N ALA A 237 -5.40 1.77 -14.95
CA ALA A 237 -5.79 3.18 -15.00
C ALA A 237 -6.86 3.52 -13.97
N SER A 238 -7.77 2.60 -13.66
CA SER A 238 -8.89 2.84 -12.73
C SER A 238 -8.41 3.00 -11.29
N LEU A 239 -7.24 2.45 -10.94
CA LEU A 239 -6.66 2.56 -9.59
C LEU A 239 -6.26 4.01 -9.24
N ASN A 240 -6.15 4.89 -10.23
CA ASN A 240 -5.84 6.32 -10.05
C ASN A 240 -7.03 7.24 -10.33
N GLN A 241 -8.25 6.72 -10.38
CA GLN A 241 -9.45 7.54 -10.61
C GLN A 241 -10.30 7.62 -9.34
N PRO A 242 -10.86 8.80 -9.02
CA PRO A 242 -11.80 8.91 -7.90
C PRO A 242 -13.06 8.09 -8.19
N VAL A 243 -13.71 7.61 -7.12
CA VAL A 243 -15.04 7.02 -7.23
C VAL A 243 -15.99 8.03 -7.89
N THR A 244 -16.68 7.60 -8.95
CA THR A 244 -17.81 8.33 -9.56
C THR A 244 -19.14 7.73 -9.12
N ASP A 245 -20.18 8.57 -9.12
CA ASP A 245 -21.58 8.20 -8.87
C ASP A 245 -21.89 7.65 -7.46
N GLY A 246 -20.87 7.58 -6.61
CA GLY A 246 -20.98 7.23 -5.18
C GLY A 246 -21.22 8.45 -4.29
N ILE A 247 -21.05 8.24 -2.98
CA ILE A 247 -21.01 9.33 -2.01
C ILE A 247 -19.58 9.84 -1.84
N THR A 248 -19.47 11.10 -1.39
CA THR A 248 -18.21 11.70 -0.97
C THR A 248 -18.31 12.22 0.46
N SER A 249 -17.20 12.14 1.17
CA SER A 249 -17.03 12.71 2.52
C SER A 249 -15.64 13.33 2.59
N SER A 250 -15.51 14.49 3.22
CA SER A 250 -14.27 15.26 3.11
C SER A 250 -13.82 15.88 4.41
N VAL A 251 -12.52 16.15 4.51
CA VAL A 251 -11.90 17.00 5.54
C VAL A 251 -11.10 18.12 4.91
N SER A 252 -10.94 19.23 5.62
CA SER A 252 -10.07 20.33 5.21
C SER A 252 -9.10 20.67 6.35
N PRO A 253 -7.90 20.05 6.37
CA PRO A 253 -6.89 20.20 7.41
C PRO A 253 -6.19 21.58 7.46
N SER A 254 -6.94 22.69 7.48
CA SER A 254 -6.41 24.05 7.24
C SER A 254 -5.33 24.53 8.21
N THR A 255 -5.21 23.92 9.39
CA THR A 255 -4.19 24.24 10.40
C THR A 255 -2.94 23.36 10.29
N CYS A 256 -2.93 22.37 9.40
CA CYS A 256 -1.78 21.50 9.24
C CYS A 256 -0.61 22.22 8.55
N THR A 257 0.58 22.10 9.12
CA THR A 257 1.80 22.73 8.58
C THR A 257 2.71 21.75 7.84
N LEU A 258 2.22 20.54 7.55
CA LEU A 258 2.98 19.53 6.81
C LEU A 258 2.99 19.90 5.32
N ASN A 259 4.18 20.19 4.80
CA ASN A 259 4.39 20.50 3.38
C ASN A 259 4.91 19.30 2.59
N HIS A 260 5.45 18.29 3.28
CA HIS A 260 5.90 17.05 2.66
C HIS A 260 5.34 15.87 3.44
N ILE A 261 4.28 15.25 2.91
CA ILE A 261 3.74 14.00 3.43
C ILE A 261 4.75 12.86 3.21
N GLU A 262 4.85 11.95 4.16
CA GLU A 262 5.67 10.73 4.07
C GLU A 262 4.83 9.46 4.26
N HIS A 263 3.70 9.57 4.97
CA HIS A 263 2.74 8.50 5.21
C HIS A 263 1.38 9.08 5.58
N ILE A 264 0.29 8.39 5.22
CA ILE A 264 -1.07 8.71 5.63
C ILE A 264 -1.72 7.47 6.22
N ASP A 265 -2.35 7.59 7.39
CA ASP A 265 -3.30 6.59 7.89
C ASP A 265 -4.73 7.07 7.58
N VAL A 266 -5.52 6.24 6.91
CA VAL A 266 -6.96 6.43 6.72
C VAL A 266 -7.71 5.32 7.42
N THR A 267 -8.37 5.63 8.54
CA THR A 267 -9.14 4.64 9.29
C THR A 267 -10.61 4.73 8.89
N VAL A 268 -11.23 3.61 8.48
CA VAL A 268 -12.61 3.58 7.98
C VAL A 268 -13.43 2.52 8.70
N THR A 269 -14.70 2.84 8.94
CA THR A 269 -15.74 1.88 9.34
C THR A 269 -16.88 1.93 8.34
N ALA A 270 -17.18 0.79 7.72
CA ALA A 270 -18.40 0.56 6.97
C ALA A 270 -19.38 -0.26 7.81
N THR A 271 -20.64 0.16 7.86
CA THR A 271 -21.69 -0.50 8.66
C THR A 271 -22.82 -1.01 7.78
N ASN A 272 -23.68 -1.87 8.33
CA ASN A 272 -24.94 -2.24 7.69
C ASN A 272 -25.89 -1.04 7.52
N ALA A 273 -26.97 -1.21 6.76
CA ALA A 273 -27.94 -0.15 6.48
C ALA A 273 -28.54 0.51 7.75
N ALA A 274 -28.63 -0.24 8.86
CA ALA A 274 -29.10 0.25 10.16
C ALA A 274 -28.05 1.05 10.95
N GLY A 275 -26.78 0.99 10.56
CA GLY A 275 -25.67 1.68 11.22
C GLY A 275 -25.19 1.05 12.52
N THR A 276 -25.68 -0.14 12.88
CA THR A 276 -25.45 -0.78 14.19
C THR A 276 -24.51 -1.98 14.14
N GLY A 277 -24.33 -2.58 12.96
CA GLY A 277 -23.46 -3.73 12.74
C GLY A 277 -22.49 -3.50 11.58
N ASP A 278 -21.65 -4.49 11.32
CA ASP A 278 -20.64 -4.43 10.27
C ASP A 278 -21.29 -4.44 8.88
N HIS A 279 -20.61 -3.89 7.87
CA HIS A 279 -21.08 -3.96 6.49
C HIS A 279 -21.31 -5.42 6.07
N PRO A 280 -22.43 -5.77 5.41
CA PRO A 280 -22.74 -7.16 5.07
C PRO A 280 -21.69 -7.80 4.17
N ASN A 281 -21.10 -7.02 3.26
CA ASN A 281 -19.99 -7.45 2.41
C ASN A 281 -19.13 -6.24 1.97
N PRO A 282 -18.09 -5.84 2.72
CA PRO A 282 -17.23 -4.71 2.33
C PRO A 282 -16.39 -4.96 1.07
N GLY A 283 -16.33 -6.20 0.57
CA GLY A 283 -15.68 -6.54 -0.71
C GLY A 283 -16.45 -6.01 -1.92
N ASP A 284 -17.69 -5.59 -1.74
CA ASP A 284 -18.49 -4.96 -2.80
C ASP A 284 -18.13 -3.48 -3.01
N LEU A 285 -17.41 -2.89 -2.06
CA LEU A 285 -17.15 -1.45 -2.01
C LEU A 285 -15.94 -1.06 -2.86
N GLN A 286 -16.09 0.02 -3.62
CA GLN A 286 -14.97 0.79 -4.16
C GLN A 286 -14.75 2.02 -3.28
N MET A 287 -13.51 2.24 -2.83
CA MET A 287 -13.15 3.42 -2.03
C MET A 287 -11.91 4.10 -2.55
N THR A 288 -11.92 5.42 -2.57
CA THR A 288 -10.79 6.24 -3.01
C THR A 288 -10.58 7.43 -2.10
N LEU A 289 -9.33 7.75 -1.75
CA LEU A 289 -8.94 9.03 -1.17
C LEU A 289 -8.34 9.92 -2.27
N THR A 290 -8.90 11.11 -2.46
CA THR A 290 -8.37 12.13 -3.38
C THR A 290 -7.76 13.27 -2.58
N SER A 291 -6.52 13.64 -2.91
CA SER A 291 -5.82 14.77 -2.30
C SER A 291 -6.22 16.10 -2.95
N PRO A 292 -5.91 17.23 -2.31
CA PRO A 292 -6.09 18.56 -2.89
C PRO A 292 -5.41 18.79 -4.24
N SER A 293 -4.33 18.05 -4.54
CA SER A 293 -3.61 18.15 -5.81
C SER A 293 -4.26 17.35 -6.96
N GLY A 294 -5.36 16.64 -6.66
CA GLY A 294 -6.07 15.75 -7.61
C GLY A 294 -5.52 14.32 -7.64
N GLN A 295 -4.48 14.04 -6.85
CA GLN A 295 -3.85 12.74 -6.73
C GLN A 295 -4.77 11.76 -5.98
N THR A 296 -4.98 10.55 -6.51
CA THR A 296 -5.98 9.59 -5.97
C THR A 296 -5.37 8.26 -5.54
N SER A 297 -5.58 7.88 -4.27
CA SER A 297 -5.35 6.53 -3.75
C SER A 297 -6.64 5.70 -3.78
N THR A 298 -6.72 4.68 -4.64
CA THR A 298 -7.72 3.61 -4.44
C THR A 298 -7.39 2.82 -3.18
N LEU A 299 -8.30 2.80 -2.20
CA LEU A 299 -8.15 2.10 -0.91
C LEU A 299 -8.67 0.67 -0.99
N THR A 300 -9.72 0.44 -1.77
CA THR A 300 -10.22 -0.88 -2.13
C THR A 300 -10.97 -0.82 -3.46
N VAL A 301 -10.96 -1.93 -4.17
CA VAL A 301 -11.76 -2.20 -5.38
C VAL A 301 -12.79 -3.26 -5.04
N PRO A 302 -13.89 -3.40 -5.83
CA PRO A 302 -14.77 -4.54 -5.64
C PRO A 302 -14.04 -5.85 -5.96
N HIS A 303 -14.04 -6.81 -5.05
CA HIS A 303 -13.29 -8.06 -5.17
C HIS A 303 -13.98 -9.22 -4.41
N GLN A 304 -13.58 -10.44 -4.75
CA GLN A 304 -13.98 -11.66 -4.04
C GLN A 304 -12.96 -11.96 -2.94
N CYS A 305 -13.42 -12.36 -1.75
CA CYS A 305 -12.55 -12.85 -0.69
C CYS A 305 -12.53 -14.38 -0.63
N TYR A 306 -11.51 -14.93 0.04
CA TYR A 306 -11.26 -16.35 0.14
C TYR A 306 -10.92 -16.76 1.58
N TYR A 307 -10.99 -18.07 1.86
CA TYR A 307 -10.24 -18.69 2.95
C TYR A 307 -9.09 -19.48 2.35
N VAL A 308 -7.92 -19.38 2.97
CA VAL A 308 -6.72 -20.13 2.58
C VAL A 308 -6.50 -21.27 3.58
N THR A 309 -6.63 -22.52 3.12
CA THR A 309 -6.34 -23.71 3.93
C THR A 309 -5.48 -24.68 3.13
N ASN A 310 -4.31 -25.07 3.66
CA ASN A 310 -3.35 -25.94 2.96
C ASN A 310 -3.09 -25.51 1.50
N SER A 311 -2.89 -24.20 1.29
CA SER A 311 -2.71 -23.58 -0.05
C SER A 311 -3.91 -23.69 -1.00
N THR A 312 -5.05 -24.22 -0.54
CA THR A 312 -6.33 -24.22 -1.27
C THR A 312 -7.10 -22.97 -0.92
N ARG A 313 -7.59 -22.26 -1.95
CA ARG A 313 -8.41 -21.06 -1.84
C ARG A 313 -9.88 -21.39 -2.09
N THR A 314 -10.73 -21.14 -1.10
CA THR A 314 -12.18 -21.33 -1.20
C THR A 314 -12.87 -19.97 -1.10
N PRO A 315 -13.71 -19.58 -2.09
CA PRO A 315 -14.46 -18.32 -2.01
C PRO A 315 -15.32 -18.26 -0.74
N VAL A 316 -15.34 -17.10 -0.09
CA VAL A 316 -16.27 -16.83 1.02
C VAL A 316 -17.53 -16.14 0.52
N ASN A 317 -18.64 -16.29 1.25
CA ASN A 317 -19.91 -15.66 0.85
C ASN A 317 -19.88 -14.13 0.94
N ALA A 318 -19.10 -13.59 1.87
CA ALA A 318 -18.91 -12.15 2.04
C ALA A 318 -17.53 -11.89 2.64
N CYS A 319 -16.89 -10.82 2.18
CA CYS A 319 -15.71 -10.27 2.80
C CYS A 319 -16.06 -9.73 4.20
N SER A 320 -15.06 -9.41 5.02
CA SER A 320 -15.26 -8.83 6.35
C SER A 320 -14.04 -8.02 6.79
N GLY A 321 -14.13 -7.34 7.93
CA GLY A 321 -13.00 -6.66 8.58
C GLY A 321 -12.92 -5.15 8.39
N LEU A 322 -13.80 -4.53 7.57
CA LEU A 322 -13.82 -3.08 7.35
C LEU A 322 -14.50 -2.29 8.49
N LYS A 323 -14.03 -2.53 9.72
CA LYS A 323 -14.49 -1.86 10.94
C LYS A 323 -13.28 -1.34 11.69
N ASN A 324 -13.17 -0.02 11.80
CA ASN A 324 -11.98 0.65 12.33
C ASN A 324 -10.68 0.15 11.66
N PHE A 325 -10.78 -0.20 10.37
CA PHE A 325 -9.67 -0.71 9.59
C PHE A 325 -8.83 0.47 9.09
N THR A 326 -7.51 0.39 9.18
CA THR A 326 -6.61 1.49 8.79
C THR A 326 -5.85 1.14 7.54
N PHE A 327 -6.08 1.90 6.48
CA PHE A 327 -5.29 1.89 5.26
C PHE A 327 -4.09 2.83 5.44
N GLY A 328 -2.87 2.29 5.43
CA GLY A 328 -1.65 3.09 5.43
C GLY A 328 -1.12 3.33 4.02
N LEU A 329 -0.86 4.59 3.65
CA LEU A 329 -0.60 5.01 2.29
C LEU A 329 0.80 5.64 2.15
N SER A 330 1.51 5.26 1.08
CA SER A 330 2.78 5.89 0.68
C SER A 330 2.64 6.78 -0.56
N ARG A 331 1.58 6.58 -1.35
CA ARG A 331 1.35 7.26 -2.64
C ARG A 331 1.49 8.78 -2.62
N HIS A 332 1.07 9.42 -1.53
CA HIS A 332 1.02 10.88 -1.41
C HIS A 332 2.34 11.50 -0.94
N MET A 333 3.46 10.78 -1.05
CA MET A 333 4.77 11.25 -0.63
C MET A 333 5.12 12.59 -1.30
N GLU A 334 5.67 13.51 -0.51
CA GLU A 334 6.01 14.89 -0.86
C GLU A 334 4.84 15.84 -1.14
N GLU A 335 3.59 15.37 -1.24
CA GLU A 335 2.45 16.28 -1.34
C GLU A 335 2.29 17.12 -0.06
N PRO A 336 1.90 18.40 -0.16
CA PRO A 336 1.51 19.18 1.00
C PRO A 336 0.11 18.77 1.47
N VAL A 337 -0.13 18.81 2.78
CA VAL A 337 -1.48 18.53 3.31
C VAL A 337 -2.46 19.65 2.95
N VAL A 338 -1.99 20.89 2.98
CA VAL A 338 -2.73 22.11 2.64
C VAL A 338 -2.26 22.58 1.27
N ALA A 339 -3.18 22.77 0.33
CA ALA A 339 -2.85 23.21 -1.02
C ALA A 339 -2.28 24.64 -1.00
N THR A 340 -1.27 24.89 -1.86
CA THR A 340 -0.70 26.24 -2.05
C THR A 340 -1.68 27.20 -2.73
N SER A 341 -2.66 26.67 -3.45
CA SER A 341 -3.76 27.42 -4.05
C SER A 341 -5.00 26.52 -4.20
N GLY A 342 -6.19 27.11 -4.21
CA GLY A 342 -7.44 26.35 -4.31
C GLY A 342 -7.87 25.71 -2.98
N SER A 343 -8.66 24.64 -3.06
CA SER A 343 -9.20 23.97 -1.88
C SER A 343 -8.18 23.04 -1.24
N SER A 344 -8.09 23.00 0.09
CA SER A 344 -7.27 22.04 0.85
C SER A 344 -8.08 20.82 1.27
N THR A 345 -9.02 20.41 0.42
CA THR A 345 -9.97 19.35 0.73
C THR A 345 -9.41 17.98 0.34
N TRP A 346 -9.36 17.09 1.31
CA TRP A 346 -9.17 15.66 1.10
C TRP A 346 -10.53 14.98 1.05
N THR A 347 -10.77 14.17 0.02
CA THR A 347 -12.10 13.59 -0.25
C THR A 347 -12.01 12.07 -0.28
N LEU A 348 -12.76 11.42 0.61
CA LEU A 348 -13.05 10.00 0.59
C LEU A 348 -14.31 9.77 -0.26
N GLY A 349 -14.16 9.08 -1.38
CA GLY A 349 -15.25 8.62 -2.25
C GLY A 349 -15.56 7.15 -1.98
N VAL A 350 -16.85 6.80 -1.93
CA VAL A 350 -17.32 5.43 -1.67
C VAL A 350 -18.53 5.10 -2.54
N ALA A 351 -18.49 3.96 -3.22
CA ALA A 351 -19.63 3.39 -3.96
C ALA A 351 -19.72 1.89 -3.69
N ASP A 352 -20.93 1.37 -3.64
CA ASP A 352 -21.17 -0.07 -3.64
C ASP A 352 -21.35 -0.53 -5.09
N ARG A 353 -20.49 -1.46 -5.53
CA ARG A 353 -20.45 -1.97 -6.91
C ARG A 353 -21.13 -3.33 -7.04
N ARG A 354 -21.93 -3.74 -6.06
CA ARG A 354 -22.81 -4.91 -6.13
C ARG A 354 -24.19 -4.58 -5.58
N ALA A 355 -25.17 -5.41 -5.92
CA ALA A 355 -26.53 -5.24 -5.44
C ALA A 355 -26.82 -6.21 -4.28
N GLY A 356 -27.61 -5.76 -3.30
CA GLY A 356 -28.20 -6.59 -2.25
C GLY A 356 -27.53 -6.47 -0.88
N ASN A 357 -26.36 -5.84 -0.76
CA ASN A 357 -25.58 -5.75 0.47
C ASN A 357 -25.48 -4.31 1.00
N THR A 358 -26.60 -3.58 0.98
CA THR A 358 -26.65 -2.17 1.38
C THR A 358 -26.02 -1.87 2.75
N GLY A 359 -25.25 -0.79 2.80
CA GLY A 359 -24.61 -0.32 4.02
C GLY A 359 -24.41 1.19 4.07
N ARG A 360 -23.61 1.63 5.04
CA ARG A 360 -23.32 3.04 5.29
C ARG A 360 -21.82 3.25 5.44
N LEU A 361 -21.35 4.41 5.00
CA LEU A 361 -20.07 4.93 5.47
C LEU A 361 -20.30 5.48 6.88
N GLY A 362 -19.67 4.83 7.86
CA GLY A 362 -19.76 5.19 9.27
C GLY A 362 -18.78 6.31 9.64
N ASN A 363 -17.95 6.03 10.65
CA ASN A 363 -16.87 6.91 11.04
C ASN A 363 -15.64 6.65 10.16
N TRP A 364 -14.96 7.72 9.79
CA TRP A 364 -13.62 7.62 9.24
C TRP A 364 -12.72 8.74 9.77
N SER A 365 -11.42 8.54 9.69
CA SER A 365 -10.44 9.56 10.04
C SER A 365 -9.24 9.50 9.12
N ILE A 366 -8.49 10.60 9.07
CA ILE A 366 -7.23 10.70 8.36
C ILE A 366 -6.15 11.33 9.24
N THR A 367 -4.98 10.71 9.26
CA THR A 367 -3.79 11.20 9.97
C THR A 367 -2.63 11.29 8.99
N PHE A 368 -1.95 12.43 8.98
CA PHE A 368 -0.81 12.68 8.11
C PHE A 368 0.47 12.68 8.92
N TYR A 369 1.53 12.07 8.37
CA TYR A 369 2.87 12.09 8.94
C TYR A 369 3.85 12.60 7.90
N GLY A 370 4.79 13.44 8.32
CA GLY A 370 5.75 14.03 7.40
C GLY A 370 6.59 15.11 8.05
N ARG A 371 6.94 16.14 7.27
CA ARG A 371 7.78 17.27 7.72
C ARG A 371 7.26 18.65 7.32
#